data_AF-A0AAD7KXW2-F1
#
_entry.id   AF-A0AAD7KXW2-F1
#
_cell.length_a   1.000
_cell.length_b   1.000
_cell.length_c   1.000
_cell.angle_alpha   90.00
_cell.angle_beta   90.00
_cell.angle_gamma   90.00
#
_symmetry.space_group_name_H-M   'P 1'
#
loop_
_entity.id
_entity.type
_entity.pdbx_description
1 polymer ?
#
loop_
_entity_poly.entity_id
_entity_poly.type
_entity_poly.pdbx_seq_one_letter_code
_entity_poly.pdbx_strand_id
1 'polypeptide(L)'
;MAASFPAGILIAVALLRLTAVLCDFPATLTLERAFPSNHGVELNQLRARDKVRHGRMLQSSGGVVDFSVDGTFDPFLVGLYFTRVQLGSPPREFYVQIDTGSDVLWVGCSSCNGCPETSGLQIQLNFFDPQSSSTASSISCSDQRCSNGVQSSDASCSSQNNQCIYTFQYGDGSGTSGYYVSDLMHFDSILEGSVTTNASAPIVFGCSNQQTGDLTKSDRAVDGIFGFGQQDMSAISQLSSQGLAPRAFSHCLKGENGGGGILVLGEIEEPNIVYSPLVPSQPHYNLNLQSISINGQTLPIDPEVFATSSNRGTIIDSGTTLAYLAEEAYDPFISAITSVVPQSVRSFSSRGNQCYVITSSVTDIFPQVSLNFAGAASMILRPQDYLVQQNTMGSAAAWCIGFQKIQGQGITILGDLVLKDKIFVYDLANQRIGWSNYDCSMSVNVSASSNTGRSEYVNTGQLSDGTSLHRNPYQLITLGLLAFLMHISTIHSFLFL
;
A
#
# COMPACT_ATOMS: atom_id res chain seq x y z
N MET A 1 -47.12 -49.13 51.63
CA MET A 1 -46.73 -48.15 50.60
C MET A 1 -45.22 -48.04 50.64
N ALA A 2 -44.53 -48.70 49.72
CA ALA A 2 -43.07 -48.65 49.57
C ALA A 2 -42.78 -48.38 48.10
N ALA A 3 -42.01 -47.32 47.85
CA ALA A 3 -41.78 -46.72 46.56
C ALA A 3 -40.90 -47.60 45.65
N SER A 4 -41.36 -47.84 44.42
CA SER A 4 -40.53 -48.34 43.33
C SER A 4 -39.86 -47.14 42.63
N PHE A 5 -38.56 -46.97 42.86
CA PHE A 5 -37.71 -46.03 42.13
C PHE A 5 -37.61 -46.41 40.64
N PRO A 6 -37.73 -45.47 39.68
CA PRO A 6 -37.55 -45.81 38.28
C PRO A 6 -36.05 -45.88 37.95
N ALA A 7 -35.58 -47.10 37.66
CA ALA A 7 -34.21 -47.44 37.28
C ALA A 7 -33.69 -46.70 36.02
N GLY A 8 -34.54 -45.97 35.29
CA GLY A 8 -34.16 -45.24 34.07
C GLY A 8 -33.27 -44.01 34.31
N ILE A 9 -33.39 -43.33 35.46
CA ILE A 9 -32.60 -42.12 35.75
C ILE A 9 -31.13 -42.47 36.05
N LEU A 10 -30.89 -43.61 36.71
CA LEU A 10 -29.53 -44.07 37.02
C LEU A 10 -28.79 -44.54 35.75
N ILE A 11 -29.48 -45.12 34.78
CA ILE A 11 -28.88 -45.56 33.51
C ILE A 11 -28.48 -44.37 32.64
N ALA A 12 -29.28 -43.30 32.60
CA ALA A 12 -28.96 -42.09 31.86
C ALA A 12 -27.76 -41.33 32.47
N VAL A 13 -27.67 -41.25 33.80
CA VAL A 13 -26.51 -40.63 34.49
C VAL A 13 -25.25 -41.48 34.35
N ALA A 14 -25.37 -42.81 34.36
CA ALA A 14 -24.24 -43.72 34.15
C ALA A 14 -23.71 -43.68 32.70
N LEU A 15 -24.59 -43.58 31.70
CA LEU A 15 -24.18 -43.46 30.29
C LEU A 15 -23.55 -42.09 29.98
N LEU A 16 -24.02 -41.00 30.59
CA LEU A 16 -23.37 -39.67 30.50
C LEU A 16 -22.01 -39.62 31.23
N ARG A 17 -21.82 -40.44 32.27
CA ARG A 17 -20.51 -40.62 32.92
C ARG A 17 -19.58 -41.52 32.10
N LEU A 18 -20.11 -42.46 31.29
CA LEU A 18 -19.29 -43.32 30.44
C LEU A 18 -18.85 -42.65 29.13
N THR A 19 -19.65 -41.76 28.55
CA THR A 19 -19.24 -41.00 27.34
C THR A 19 -18.24 -39.90 27.65
N ALA A 20 -18.16 -39.44 28.91
CA ALA A 20 -17.14 -38.49 29.36
C ALA A 20 -15.81 -39.14 29.79
N VAL A 21 -15.67 -40.48 29.72
CA VAL A 21 -14.48 -41.23 30.18
C VAL A 21 -13.78 -42.00 29.03
N LEU A 22 -14.17 -41.79 27.77
CA LEU A 22 -13.52 -42.44 26.61
C LEU A 22 -12.75 -41.50 25.68
N CYS A 23 -12.54 -40.25 26.09
CA CYS A 23 -11.58 -39.34 25.47
C CYS A 23 -10.66 -38.78 26.55
N ASP A 24 -9.79 -39.63 27.09
CA ASP A 24 -8.58 -39.18 27.82
C ASP A 24 -7.66 -38.48 26.82
N PHE A 25 -7.97 -37.22 26.52
CA PHE A 25 -6.93 -36.30 26.10
C PHE A 25 -6.09 -36.02 27.35
N PRO A 26 -4.76 -36.20 27.32
CA PRO A 26 -3.95 -35.80 28.45
C PRO A 26 -4.14 -34.30 28.66
N ALA A 27 -4.93 -33.92 29.67
CA ALA A 27 -5.10 -32.53 30.12
C ALA A 27 -3.84 -31.99 30.82
N THR A 28 -2.71 -32.68 30.65
CA THR A 28 -1.40 -32.33 31.18
C THR A 28 -0.40 -32.38 30.04
N LEU A 29 0.01 -31.20 29.60
CA LEU A 29 1.21 -31.04 28.79
C LEU A 29 2.41 -31.31 29.70
N THR A 30 3.11 -32.41 29.46
CA THR A 30 4.41 -32.67 30.10
C THR A 30 5.41 -31.66 29.55
N LEU A 31 5.66 -30.60 30.31
CA LEU A 31 6.70 -29.62 29.99
C LEU A 31 8.06 -30.21 30.32
N GLU A 32 8.71 -30.79 29.32
CA GLU A 32 10.12 -31.13 29.43
C GLU A 32 10.99 -29.89 29.19
N ARG A 33 11.95 -29.70 30.10
CA ARG A 33 12.92 -28.63 29.95
C ARG A 33 13.81 -28.98 28.76
N ALA A 34 13.76 -28.16 27.71
CA ALA A 34 14.59 -28.36 26.53
C ALA A 34 16.10 -28.22 26.80
N PHE A 35 16.47 -27.73 27.99
CA PHE A 35 17.82 -27.72 28.52
C PHE A 35 17.83 -28.37 29.91
N PRO A 36 18.66 -29.41 30.14
CA PRO A 36 18.82 -30.02 31.46
C PRO A 36 19.37 -29.01 32.46
N SER A 37 18.88 -29.00 33.71
CA SER A 37 19.33 -28.06 34.76
C SER A 37 20.78 -28.26 35.20
N ASN A 38 21.42 -29.30 34.70
CA ASN A 38 22.74 -29.80 35.06
C ASN A 38 23.80 -29.54 33.98
N HIS A 39 23.49 -28.80 32.89
CA HIS A 39 24.47 -28.34 31.90
C HIS A 39 24.28 -26.85 31.60
N GLY A 40 25.38 -26.08 31.64
CA GLY A 40 25.38 -24.68 31.21
C GLY A 40 25.21 -24.60 29.69
N VAL A 41 24.33 -23.71 29.22
CA VAL A 41 24.11 -23.45 27.79
C VAL A 41 24.75 -22.12 27.46
N GLU A 42 25.53 -22.06 26.38
CA GLU A 42 26.11 -20.80 25.94
C GLU A 42 25.03 -19.81 25.50
N LEU A 43 25.22 -18.52 25.86
CA LEU A 43 24.29 -17.44 25.52
C LEU A 43 24.00 -17.34 24.01
N ASN A 44 24.98 -17.72 23.18
CA ASN A 44 24.90 -17.69 21.72
C ASN A 44 23.86 -18.70 21.20
N GLN A 45 23.80 -19.88 21.82
CA GLN A 45 22.83 -20.92 21.48
C GLN A 45 21.42 -20.54 21.95
N LEU A 46 21.31 -19.90 23.12
CA LEU A 46 20.05 -19.34 23.60
C LEU A 46 19.54 -18.25 22.64
N ARG A 47 20.39 -17.31 22.21
CA ARG A 47 20.04 -16.28 21.23
C ARG A 47 19.65 -16.86 19.87
N ALA A 48 20.38 -17.85 19.36
CA ALA A 48 20.06 -18.50 18.08
C ALA A 48 18.70 -19.22 18.15
N ARG A 49 18.44 -19.94 19.24
CA ARG A 49 17.16 -20.61 19.47
C ARG A 49 16.02 -19.61 19.66
N ASP A 50 16.27 -18.51 20.35
CA ASP A 50 15.30 -17.44 20.55
C ASP A 50 14.98 -16.74 19.22
N LYS A 51 15.98 -16.50 18.37
CA LYS A 51 15.79 -16.03 16.98
C LYS A 51 14.96 -17.01 16.13
N VAL A 52 15.21 -18.32 16.24
CA VAL A 52 14.44 -19.34 15.51
C VAL A 52 13.01 -19.44 16.07
N ARG A 53 12.82 -19.36 17.38
CA ARG A 53 11.50 -19.43 18.03
C ARG A 53 10.66 -18.20 17.75
N HIS A 54 11.22 -17.00 17.90
CA HIS A 54 10.57 -15.74 17.52
C HIS A 54 10.34 -15.68 16.02
N GLY A 55 11.33 -16.06 15.20
CA GLY A 55 11.19 -16.15 13.75
C GLY A 55 10.06 -17.08 13.32
N ARG A 56 9.83 -18.20 14.02
CA ARG A 56 8.75 -19.14 13.71
C ARG A 56 7.37 -18.70 14.24
N MET A 57 7.32 -17.90 15.31
CA MET A 57 6.11 -17.19 15.77
C MET A 57 5.77 -16.00 14.86
N LEU A 58 6.74 -15.43 14.15
CA LEU A 58 6.56 -14.36 13.17
C LEU A 58 6.32 -14.88 11.75
N GLN A 59 6.80 -16.09 11.40
CA GLN A 59 6.53 -16.74 10.11
C GLN A 59 5.07 -17.17 9.90
N SER A 60 4.27 -17.26 10.96
CA SER A 60 2.80 -17.42 10.87
C SER A 60 2.06 -16.08 10.85
N SER A 61 2.78 -14.96 10.83
CA SER A 61 2.28 -13.63 11.19
C SER A 61 2.63 -12.59 10.13
N GLY A 62 2.33 -12.87 8.85
CA GLY A 62 2.24 -11.80 7.87
C GLY A 62 1.02 -10.97 8.22
N GLY A 63 1.22 -9.78 8.78
CA GLY A 63 0.12 -8.84 9.00
C GLY A 63 -0.07 -7.97 7.76
N VAL A 64 -1.28 -7.47 7.53
CA VAL A 64 -1.48 -6.34 6.62
C VAL A 64 -1.15 -5.07 7.38
N VAL A 65 -0.25 -4.24 6.88
CA VAL A 65 -0.01 -2.90 7.44
C VAL A 65 -0.86 -1.89 6.68
N ASP A 66 -1.61 -1.07 7.38
CA ASP A 66 -2.51 -0.06 6.79
C ASP A 66 -1.95 1.36 7.00
N PHE A 67 -2.13 2.21 5.99
CA PHE A 67 -1.65 3.57 5.95
C PHE A 67 -2.78 4.50 5.52
N SER A 68 -2.99 5.58 6.30
CA SER A 68 -3.90 6.65 5.88
C SER A 68 -3.37 7.32 4.61
N VAL A 69 -4.22 7.57 3.62
CA VAL A 69 -3.84 8.30 2.41
C VAL A 69 -4.58 9.62 2.35
N ASP A 70 -3.82 10.69 2.23
CA ASP A 70 -4.27 12.06 2.03
C ASP A 70 -3.73 12.57 0.66
N GLY A 71 -4.14 13.76 0.24
CA GLY A 71 -3.69 14.38 -1.02
C GLY A 71 -4.60 14.06 -2.21
N THR A 72 -4.22 14.49 -3.42
CA THR A 72 -5.02 14.34 -4.64
C THR A 72 -4.15 14.42 -5.89
N PHE A 73 -4.53 13.68 -6.94
CA PHE A 73 -3.88 13.74 -8.25
C PHE A 73 -4.02 15.11 -8.93
N ASP A 74 -4.96 15.97 -8.50
CA ASP A 74 -5.24 17.24 -9.18
C ASP A 74 -4.04 18.19 -9.10
N PRO A 75 -3.35 18.49 -10.23
CA PRO A 75 -2.15 19.32 -10.25
C PRO A 75 -2.44 20.80 -9.92
N PHE A 76 -3.70 21.23 -9.92
CA PHE A 76 -4.11 22.59 -9.55
C PHE A 76 -4.40 22.74 -8.05
N LEU A 77 -4.40 21.62 -7.30
CA LEU A 77 -4.58 21.61 -5.85
C LEU A 77 -3.30 21.18 -5.13
N VAL A 78 -2.90 19.92 -5.31
CA VAL A 78 -1.76 19.30 -4.61
C VAL A 78 -0.87 18.56 -5.62
N GLY A 79 -1.49 17.70 -6.42
CA GLY A 79 -0.82 16.93 -7.47
C GLY A 79 0.07 15.80 -6.93
N LEU A 80 -0.23 15.28 -5.75
CA LEU A 80 0.44 14.10 -5.17
C LEU A 80 -0.46 13.48 -4.09
N TYR A 81 -0.24 12.20 -3.81
CA TYR A 81 -0.76 11.54 -2.61
C TYR A 81 0.34 11.35 -1.58
N PHE A 82 -0.03 11.44 -0.30
CA PHE A 82 0.90 11.30 0.81
C PHE A 82 0.27 10.50 1.95
N THR A 83 1.11 9.95 2.79
CA THR A 83 0.74 9.18 3.97
C THR A 83 1.52 9.64 5.19
N ARG A 84 1.26 9.02 6.35
CA ARG A 84 1.92 9.31 7.62
C ARG A 84 2.73 8.09 8.03
N VAL A 85 3.98 8.33 8.41
CA VAL A 85 4.85 7.32 9.02
C VAL A 85 5.26 7.78 10.41
N GLN A 86 5.34 6.87 11.37
CA GLN A 86 5.81 7.16 12.71
C GLN A 86 7.21 6.61 12.92
N LEU A 87 8.17 7.48 13.26
CA LEU A 87 9.58 7.12 13.42
C LEU A 87 10.11 7.55 14.79
N GLY A 88 11.03 6.76 15.34
CA GLY A 88 11.79 7.11 16.55
C GLY A 88 11.17 6.65 17.86
N SER A 89 11.90 6.91 18.95
CA SER A 89 11.49 6.64 20.33
C SER A 89 11.79 7.84 21.25
N PRO A 90 10.78 8.67 21.59
CA PRO A 90 9.35 8.46 21.35
C PRO A 90 8.93 8.60 19.87
N PRO A 91 7.83 7.95 19.44
CA PRO A 91 7.35 8.05 18.06
C PRO A 91 7.00 9.48 17.67
N ARG A 92 7.44 9.90 16.48
CA ARG A 92 7.05 11.17 15.84
C ARG A 92 6.48 10.90 14.46
N GLU A 93 5.42 11.62 14.12
CA GLU A 93 4.73 11.50 12.84
C GLU A 93 5.41 12.36 11.76
N PHE A 94 5.52 11.81 10.55
CA PHE A 94 6.05 12.46 9.37
C PHE A 94 5.12 12.23 8.18
N TYR A 95 4.76 13.30 7.48
CA TYR A 95 4.00 13.27 6.23
C TYR A 95 4.94 12.97 5.07
N VAL A 96 4.69 11.92 4.32
CA VAL A 96 5.61 11.46 3.26
C VAL A 96 4.85 11.16 1.98
N GLN A 97 5.35 11.64 0.84
CA GLN A 97 4.75 11.35 -0.47
C GLN A 97 4.85 9.86 -0.78
N ILE A 98 3.79 9.28 -1.35
CA ILE A 98 3.76 7.88 -1.78
C ILE A 98 4.39 7.79 -3.16
N ASP A 99 5.53 7.12 -3.28
CA ASP A 99 6.31 7.10 -4.52
C ASP A 99 6.71 5.67 -4.92
N THR A 100 6.07 5.13 -5.95
CA THR A 100 6.47 3.83 -6.54
C THR A 100 7.59 3.96 -7.58
N GLY A 101 8.02 5.18 -7.91
CA GLY A 101 9.12 5.50 -8.80
C GLY A 101 10.50 5.52 -8.13
N SER A 102 10.58 5.51 -6.79
CA SER A 102 11.84 5.44 -6.05
C SER A 102 11.82 4.39 -4.94
N ASP A 103 13.01 3.96 -4.51
CA ASP A 103 13.16 2.86 -3.54
C ASP A 103 13.06 3.31 -2.08
N VAL A 104 13.65 4.46 -1.74
CA VAL A 104 14.05 4.76 -0.36
C VAL A 104 13.03 5.64 0.36
N LEU A 105 12.61 5.22 1.56
CA LEU A 105 12.00 6.13 2.54
C LEU A 105 13.05 7.12 3.03
N TRP A 106 12.79 8.41 2.96
CA TRP A 106 13.60 9.45 3.59
C TRP A 106 12.74 10.58 4.14
N VAL A 107 13.25 11.25 5.17
CA VAL A 107 12.64 12.44 5.78
C VAL A 107 13.67 13.55 5.97
N GLY A 108 13.22 14.79 6.03
CA GLY A 108 14.05 15.95 6.39
C GLY A 108 14.64 15.81 7.79
N CYS A 109 15.91 16.17 7.96
CA CYS A 109 16.58 16.17 9.25
C CYS A 109 16.92 17.57 9.77
N SER A 110 17.12 17.69 11.09
CA SER A 110 17.25 18.96 11.82
C SER A 110 18.36 19.93 11.36
N SER A 111 19.28 19.47 10.51
CA SER A 111 20.35 20.26 9.90
C SER A 111 20.25 20.26 8.36
N CYS A 112 19.04 20.43 7.83
CA CYS A 112 18.81 20.39 6.39
C CYS A 112 18.98 21.76 5.70
N ASN A 113 19.77 21.77 4.63
CA ASN A 113 19.91 22.89 3.70
C ASN A 113 18.89 22.80 2.56
N GLY A 114 18.11 23.85 2.35
CA GLY A 114 17.12 23.92 1.26
C GLY A 114 15.82 23.18 1.54
N CYS A 115 15.68 22.51 2.69
CA CYS A 115 14.40 21.92 3.08
C CYS A 115 13.35 23.02 3.36
N PRO A 116 12.09 22.83 2.92
CA PRO A 116 11.01 23.76 3.24
C PRO A 116 10.67 23.71 4.73
N GLU A 117 10.47 24.88 5.35
CA GLU A 117 10.06 25.00 6.76
C GLU A 117 8.54 25.12 6.92
N THR A 118 7.82 25.39 5.83
CA THR A 118 6.36 25.51 5.81
C THR A 118 5.79 24.73 4.62
N SER A 119 4.53 24.32 4.75
CA SER A 119 3.76 23.63 3.71
C SER A 119 2.47 24.38 3.38
N GLY A 120 2.18 24.52 2.10
CA GLY A 120 0.92 25.01 1.56
C GLY A 120 -0.25 24.03 1.76
N LEU A 121 0.04 22.79 2.19
CA LEU A 121 -0.96 21.75 2.45
C LEU A 121 -1.59 21.83 3.85
N GLN A 122 -1.30 22.91 4.61
CA GLN A 122 -1.76 23.08 6.00
C GLN A 122 -1.28 21.99 6.96
N ILE A 123 -0.20 21.30 6.60
CA ILE A 123 0.49 20.35 7.48
C ILE A 123 1.65 21.05 8.20
N GLN A 124 1.91 20.63 9.44
CA GLN A 124 3.08 21.07 10.17
C GLN A 124 4.26 20.17 9.81
N LEU A 125 5.27 20.74 9.16
CA LEU A 125 6.47 20.00 8.79
C LEU A 125 7.31 19.65 10.04
N ASN A 126 7.86 18.44 10.04
CA ASN A 126 8.68 17.86 11.07
C ASN A 126 10.05 17.48 10.52
N PHE A 127 11.08 17.76 11.31
CA PHE A 127 12.44 17.30 11.05
C PHE A 127 12.82 16.19 12.02
N PHE A 128 13.34 15.10 11.48
CA PHE A 128 13.89 14.01 12.28
C PHE A 128 15.22 14.44 12.89
N ASP A 129 15.39 14.17 14.19
CA ASP A 129 16.64 14.39 14.90
C ASP A 129 17.09 13.06 15.52
N PRO A 130 18.11 12.40 14.96
CA PRO A 130 18.62 11.14 15.48
C PRO A 130 19.06 11.23 16.95
N GLN A 131 19.49 12.40 17.44
CA GLN A 131 19.91 12.56 18.84
C GLN A 131 18.73 12.61 19.82
N SER A 132 17.53 12.91 19.32
CA SER A 132 16.30 12.96 20.11
C SER A 132 15.62 11.60 20.29
N SER A 133 16.05 10.58 19.55
CA SER A 133 15.48 9.23 19.59
C SER A 133 16.40 8.25 20.31
N SER A 134 15.86 7.56 21.31
CA SER A 134 16.60 6.57 22.11
C SER A 134 16.92 5.27 21.36
N THR A 135 16.30 5.03 20.21
CA THR A 135 16.49 3.84 19.37
C THR A 135 17.21 4.12 18.05
N ALA A 136 17.55 5.38 17.79
CA ALA A 136 18.31 5.76 16.60
C ALA A 136 19.74 5.22 16.65
N SER A 137 20.22 4.75 15.50
CA SER A 137 21.62 4.36 15.30
C SER A 137 22.08 4.70 13.88
N SER A 138 23.35 5.09 13.76
CA SER A 138 23.93 5.41 12.45
C SER A 138 24.22 4.15 11.64
N ILE A 139 24.02 4.23 10.32
CA ILE A 139 24.40 3.16 9.40
C ILE A 139 25.81 3.40 8.87
N SER A 140 26.69 2.45 9.14
CA SER A 140 28.06 2.46 8.62
C SER A 140 28.14 1.81 7.24
N CYS A 141 29.23 2.04 6.52
CA CYS A 141 29.45 1.39 5.23
C CYS A 141 29.58 -0.14 5.32
N SER A 142 29.93 -0.67 6.49
CA SER A 142 30.02 -2.12 6.72
C SER A 142 28.67 -2.80 6.96
N ASP A 143 27.58 -2.02 7.09
CA ASP A 143 26.23 -2.59 7.16
C ASP A 143 25.88 -3.26 5.82
N GLN A 144 25.33 -4.47 5.90
CA GLN A 144 24.95 -5.24 4.71
C GLN A 144 23.94 -4.49 3.85
N ARG A 145 23.00 -3.76 4.45
CA ARG A 145 22.00 -2.97 3.72
C ARG A 145 22.65 -1.86 2.92
N CYS A 146 23.65 -1.18 3.50
CA CYS A 146 24.44 -0.19 2.78
C CYS A 146 25.16 -0.81 1.58
N SER A 147 25.77 -1.98 1.78
CA SER A 147 26.48 -2.69 0.71
C SER A 147 25.54 -3.08 -0.45
N ASN A 148 24.31 -3.51 -0.13
CA ASN A 148 23.28 -3.81 -1.12
C ASN A 148 22.82 -2.53 -1.83
N GLY A 149 22.57 -1.44 -1.08
CA GLY A 149 22.22 -0.14 -1.64
C GLY A 149 23.27 0.43 -2.59
N VAL A 150 24.56 0.15 -2.36
CA VAL A 150 25.63 0.53 -3.30
C VAL A 150 25.51 -0.21 -4.64
N GLN A 151 25.00 -1.45 -4.64
CA GLN A 151 24.81 -2.22 -5.87
C GLN A 151 23.61 -1.73 -6.68
N SER A 152 22.54 -1.29 -6.01
CA SER A 152 21.35 -0.70 -6.64
C SER A 152 21.48 0.80 -6.93
N SER A 153 22.59 1.44 -6.53
CA SER A 153 22.79 2.90 -6.56
C SER A 153 21.87 3.70 -5.63
N ASP A 154 21.24 3.05 -4.65
CA ASP A 154 20.50 3.70 -3.57
C ASP A 154 21.42 4.30 -2.51
N ALA A 155 22.62 3.75 -2.36
CA ALA A 155 23.56 4.17 -1.34
C ALA A 155 24.96 4.40 -1.89
N SER A 156 25.75 5.13 -1.11
CA SER A 156 27.17 5.36 -1.32
C SER A 156 27.87 5.30 0.03
N CYS A 157 29.14 4.90 0.03
CA CYS A 157 29.94 4.90 1.24
C CYS A 157 30.81 6.17 1.31
N SER A 158 30.64 6.96 2.37
CA SER A 158 31.55 8.07 2.67
C SER A 158 32.84 7.54 3.30
N SER A 159 33.94 7.68 2.57
CA SER A 159 35.28 7.28 3.04
C SER A 159 35.81 8.13 4.19
N GLN A 160 35.28 9.34 4.39
CA GLN A 160 35.76 10.27 5.41
C GLN A 160 35.30 9.91 6.82
N ASN A 161 34.09 9.36 6.96
CA ASN A 161 33.46 9.10 8.25
C ASN A 161 32.84 7.70 8.37
N ASN A 162 33.11 6.80 7.41
CA ASN A 162 32.57 5.43 7.36
C ASN A 162 31.03 5.38 7.46
N GLN A 163 30.37 6.39 6.92
CA GLN A 163 28.91 6.55 6.97
C GLN A 163 28.27 6.16 5.65
N CYS A 164 27.14 5.46 5.73
CA CYS A 164 26.31 5.20 4.57
C CYS A 164 25.51 6.44 4.20
N ILE A 165 25.67 6.91 2.97
CA ILE A 165 25.07 8.14 2.45
C ILE A 165 24.23 7.86 1.21
N TYR A 166 23.41 8.81 0.81
CA TYR A 166 22.67 8.75 -0.45
C TYR A 166 22.60 10.12 -1.11
N THR A 167 22.44 10.11 -2.42
CA THR A 167 22.17 11.29 -3.25
C THR A 167 21.23 10.86 -4.37
N PHE A 168 20.03 11.43 -4.41
CA PHE A 168 19.03 11.15 -5.42
C PHE A 168 18.73 12.37 -6.25
N GLN A 169 18.43 12.11 -7.51
CA GLN A 169 17.99 13.06 -8.51
C GLN A 169 16.70 12.50 -9.13
N TYR A 170 15.60 13.22 -8.98
CA TYR A 170 14.29 12.81 -9.51
C TYR A 170 14.11 13.28 -10.96
N GLY A 171 13.13 12.69 -11.64
CA GLY A 171 12.83 12.97 -13.05
C GLY A 171 12.43 14.43 -13.33
N ASP A 172 11.93 15.14 -12.32
CA ASP A 172 11.59 16.57 -12.41
C ASP A 172 12.81 17.50 -12.25
N GLY A 173 14.00 16.95 -11.98
CA GLY A 173 15.22 17.72 -11.76
C GLY A 173 15.41 18.18 -10.31
N SER A 174 14.54 17.80 -9.38
CA SER A 174 14.76 17.98 -7.95
C SER A 174 15.69 16.89 -7.39
N GLY A 175 16.28 17.14 -6.22
CA GLY A 175 17.20 16.19 -5.61
C GLY A 175 17.27 16.29 -4.09
N THR A 176 17.72 15.21 -3.47
CA THR A 176 17.96 15.10 -2.02
C THR A 176 19.28 14.38 -1.78
N SER A 177 19.99 14.79 -0.74
CA SER A 177 21.11 14.02 -0.22
C SER A 177 21.14 14.01 1.30
N GLY A 178 21.81 13.01 1.85
CA GLY A 178 21.84 12.78 3.27
C GLY A 178 22.58 11.51 3.66
N TYR A 179 22.24 11.01 4.84
CA TYR A 179 22.82 9.79 5.40
C TYR A 179 21.76 8.85 5.92
N TYR A 180 22.10 7.57 6.01
CA TYR A 180 21.18 6.55 6.52
C TYR A 180 21.22 6.44 8.04
N VAL A 181 20.04 6.30 8.63
CA VAL A 181 19.81 6.06 10.05
C VAL A 181 18.92 4.82 10.17
N SER A 182 19.20 3.97 11.16
CA SER A 182 18.26 2.93 11.59
C SER A 182 17.52 3.41 12.83
N ASP A 183 16.20 3.31 12.81
CA ASP A 183 15.35 3.57 13.97
C ASP A 183 14.07 2.72 13.90
N LEU A 184 13.21 2.78 14.92
CA LEU A 184 11.91 2.12 14.91
C LEU A 184 10.91 2.88 14.04
N MET A 185 10.28 2.16 13.13
CA MET A 185 9.03 2.54 12.49
C MET A 185 7.88 1.92 13.27
N HIS A 186 6.87 2.71 13.60
CA HIS A 186 5.65 2.27 14.27
C HIS A 186 4.50 2.25 13.28
N PHE A 187 3.70 1.18 13.33
CA PHE A 187 2.61 0.96 12.42
C PHE A 187 1.54 0.07 13.05
N ASP A 188 0.33 0.18 12.54
CA ASP A 188 -0.74 -0.75 12.89
C ASP A 188 -0.72 -1.93 11.91
N SER A 189 -0.93 -3.13 12.43
CA SER A 189 -0.93 -4.36 11.62
C SER A 189 -2.17 -5.19 11.89
N ILE A 190 -2.69 -5.84 10.86
CA ILE A 190 -3.87 -6.69 10.93
C ILE A 190 -3.41 -8.14 10.79
N LEU A 191 -3.63 -8.94 11.84
CA LEU A 191 -3.30 -10.35 11.90
C LEU A 191 -4.57 -11.14 12.23
N GLU A 192 -4.96 -12.07 11.35
CA GLU A 192 -6.13 -12.95 11.54
C GLU A 192 -7.43 -12.21 11.92
N GLY A 193 -7.67 -11.03 11.34
CA GLY A 193 -8.85 -10.19 11.64
C GLY A 193 -8.78 -9.42 12.97
N SER A 194 -7.66 -9.47 13.68
CA SER A 194 -7.38 -8.63 14.86
C SER A 194 -6.36 -7.55 14.52
N VAL A 195 -6.71 -6.29 14.80
CA VAL A 195 -5.78 -5.17 14.69
C VAL A 195 -4.80 -5.23 15.88
N THR A 196 -3.52 -5.43 15.60
CA THR A 196 -2.43 -5.19 16.54
C THR A 196 -2.00 -3.75 16.37
N THR A 197 -2.44 -2.90 17.30
CA THR A 197 -2.05 -1.49 17.32
C THR A 197 -0.66 -1.33 17.93
N ASN A 198 0.12 -0.37 17.42
CA ASN A 198 1.48 -0.06 17.88
C ASN A 198 2.50 -1.20 17.68
N ALA A 199 2.43 -1.91 16.56
CA ALA A 199 3.56 -2.74 16.14
C ALA A 199 4.76 -1.82 15.81
N SER A 200 5.97 -2.33 15.99
CA SER A 200 7.16 -1.58 15.61
C SER A 200 8.24 -2.49 15.06
N ALA A 201 9.03 -1.95 14.14
CA ALA A 201 10.13 -2.65 13.50
C ALA A 201 11.32 -1.72 13.26
N PRO A 202 12.56 -2.20 13.41
CA PRO A 202 13.71 -1.42 12.97
C PRO A 202 13.71 -1.30 11.44
N ILE A 203 13.85 -0.08 10.96
CA ILE A 203 13.98 0.25 9.54
C ILE A 203 15.15 1.20 9.31
N VAL A 204 15.76 1.11 8.14
CA VAL A 204 16.75 2.07 7.65
C VAL A 204 16.07 3.02 6.68
N PHE A 205 16.24 4.31 6.93
CA PHE A 205 15.69 5.38 6.11
C PHE A 205 16.69 6.52 5.96
N GLY A 206 16.50 7.33 4.92
CA GLY A 206 17.31 8.49 4.64
C GLY A 206 17.00 9.65 5.59
N CYS A 207 18.03 10.22 6.18
CA CYS A 207 18.00 11.46 6.93
C CYS A 207 18.54 12.57 6.02
N SER A 208 17.63 13.29 5.35
CA SER A 208 17.95 14.30 4.34
C SER A 208 18.53 15.54 5.00
N ASN A 209 19.75 15.92 4.62
CA ASN A 209 20.39 17.15 5.05
C ASN A 209 20.56 18.18 3.92
N GLN A 210 20.15 17.84 2.69
CA GLN A 210 20.08 18.78 1.59
C GLN A 210 18.93 18.42 0.65
N GLN A 211 18.17 19.43 0.23
CA GLN A 211 17.19 19.34 -0.85
C GLN A 211 17.42 20.44 -1.89
N THR A 212 17.09 20.15 -3.15
CA THR A 212 17.26 21.06 -4.29
C THR A 212 16.07 20.97 -5.25
N GLY A 213 15.92 21.99 -6.10
CA GLY A 213 14.87 22.03 -7.12
C GLY A 213 13.48 22.12 -6.52
N ASP A 214 12.52 21.36 -7.06
CA ASP A 214 11.12 21.44 -6.66
C ASP A 214 10.85 20.97 -5.21
N LEU A 215 11.73 20.15 -4.63
CA LEU A 215 11.65 19.74 -3.23
C LEU A 215 11.82 20.90 -2.25
N THR A 216 12.48 22.00 -2.65
CA THR A 216 12.66 23.17 -1.77
C THR A 216 11.43 24.07 -1.71
N LYS A 217 10.41 23.80 -2.52
CA LYS A 217 9.21 24.65 -2.62
C LYS A 217 8.22 24.30 -1.52
N SER A 218 7.65 25.34 -0.91
CA SER A 218 6.69 25.19 0.18
C SER A 218 5.24 24.95 -0.28
N ASP A 219 4.91 25.09 -1.56
CA ASP A 219 3.53 25.02 -2.06
C ASP A 219 2.85 23.66 -1.80
N ARG A 220 3.63 22.58 -1.91
CA ARG A 220 3.17 21.19 -1.71
C ARG A 220 4.13 20.36 -0.87
N ALA A 221 4.91 21.02 -0.02
CA ALA A 221 5.93 20.38 0.80
C ALA A 221 5.34 19.34 1.76
N VAL A 222 6.03 18.22 1.90
CA VAL A 222 5.83 17.16 2.90
C VAL A 222 7.17 16.89 3.59
N ASP A 223 7.19 16.10 4.65
CA ASP A 223 8.40 15.81 5.45
C ASP A 223 9.42 14.94 4.70
N GLY A 224 8.98 14.23 3.66
CA GLY A 224 9.87 13.51 2.75
C GLY A 224 9.13 12.61 1.77
N ILE A 225 9.80 11.56 1.29
CA ILE A 225 9.23 10.60 0.33
C ILE A 225 9.31 9.20 0.90
N PHE A 226 8.23 8.47 0.76
CA PHE A 226 8.13 7.05 1.06
C PHE A 226 8.24 6.28 -0.27
N GLY A 227 9.46 5.85 -0.59
CA GLY A 227 9.75 5.00 -1.74
C GLY A 227 9.23 3.57 -1.57
N PHE A 228 8.57 3.06 -2.61
CA PHE A 228 7.99 1.72 -2.71
C PHE A 228 8.67 0.85 -3.77
N GLY A 229 9.85 1.25 -4.25
CA GLY A 229 10.61 0.51 -5.25
C GLY A 229 11.06 -0.89 -4.82
N GLN A 230 11.65 -1.61 -5.77
CA GLN A 230 11.93 -3.05 -5.68
C GLN A 230 13.25 -3.39 -4.99
N GLN A 231 14.09 -2.39 -4.69
CA GLN A 231 15.42 -2.62 -4.16
C GLN A 231 15.41 -2.90 -2.66
N ASP A 232 16.53 -3.42 -2.15
CA ASP A 232 16.66 -3.87 -0.75
C ASP A 232 16.54 -2.74 0.27
N MET A 233 16.80 -1.50 -0.13
CA MET A 233 16.69 -0.32 0.73
C MET A 233 15.24 0.16 0.91
N SER A 234 14.28 -0.36 0.14
CA SER A 234 12.88 0.03 0.30
C SER A 234 12.29 -0.51 1.59
N ALA A 235 11.33 0.24 2.16
CA ALA A 235 10.72 -0.18 3.42
C ALA A 235 10.03 -1.54 3.29
N ILE A 236 9.42 -1.80 2.12
CA ILE A 236 8.75 -3.07 1.81
C ILE A 236 9.73 -4.22 1.85
N SER A 237 10.87 -4.10 1.17
CA SER A 237 11.92 -5.11 1.18
C SER A 237 12.44 -5.36 2.59
N GLN A 238 12.65 -4.29 3.36
CA GLN A 238 13.12 -4.39 4.75
C GLN A 238 12.11 -5.08 5.67
N LEU A 239 10.83 -4.70 5.64
CA LEU A 239 9.78 -5.31 6.46
C LEU A 239 9.49 -6.76 6.04
N SER A 240 9.49 -7.03 4.73
CA SER A 240 9.29 -8.38 4.20
C SER A 240 10.44 -9.33 4.56
N SER A 241 11.70 -8.87 4.49
CA SER A 241 12.86 -9.65 4.91
C SER A 241 12.85 -10.02 6.41
N GLN A 242 12.16 -9.22 7.22
CA GLN A 242 11.94 -9.46 8.64
C GLN A 242 10.71 -10.36 8.92
N GLY A 243 9.95 -10.72 7.89
CA GLY A 243 8.72 -11.50 8.00
C GLY A 243 7.54 -10.73 8.59
N LEU A 244 7.57 -9.40 8.55
CA LEU A 244 6.54 -8.53 9.14
C LEU A 244 5.47 -8.08 8.13
N ALA A 245 5.80 -8.15 6.84
CA ALA A 245 4.89 -7.85 5.74
C ALA A 245 5.06 -8.87 4.61
N PRO A 246 4.03 -9.14 3.81
CA PRO A 246 4.20 -9.89 2.57
C PRO A 246 5.15 -9.14 1.63
N ARG A 247 5.71 -9.87 0.67
CA ARG A 247 6.50 -9.27 -0.42
C ARG A 247 5.57 -8.72 -1.50
N ALA A 248 4.61 -7.91 -1.07
CA ALA A 248 3.57 -7.29 -1.89
C ALA A 248 2.98 -6.08 -1.15
N PHE A 249 2.49 -5.12 -1.92
CA PHE A 249 1.72 -3.98 -1.40
C PHE A 249 0.67 -3.56 -2.43
N SER A 250 -0.34 -2.82 -1.99
CA SER A 250 -1.43 -2.38 -2.84
C SER A 250 -1.88 -0.97 -2.50
N HIS A 251 -2.38 -0.24 -3.49
CA HIS A 251 -3.02 1.05 -3.26
C HIS A 251 -4.29 1.21 -4.10
N CYS A 252 -5.14 2.14 -3.68
CA CYS A 252 -6.28 2.65 -4.44
C CYS A 252 -6.39 4.15 -4.19
N LEU A 253 -5.98 4.96 -5.16
CA LEU A 253 -5.95 6.41 -5.04
C LEU A 253 -7.29 7.01 -5.49
N LYS A 254 -7.92 7.81 -4.65
CA LYS A 254 -9.26 8.35 -4.91
C LYS A 254 -9.19 9.60 -5.80
N GLY A 255 -9.80 9.54 -6.98
CA GLY A 255 -9.84 10.64 -7.93
C GLY A 255 -10.88 11.73 -7.67
N GLU A 256 -11.89 11.50 -6.84
CA GLU A 256 -12.96 12.47 -6.58
C GLU A 256 -12.94 13.05 -5.15
N ASN A 257 -13.62 14.18 -4.94
CA ASN A 257 -14.10 14.67 -3.63
C ASN A 257 -13.03 14.68 -2.51
N GLY A 258 -12.01 15.52 -2.66
CA GLY A 258 -10.99 15.75 -1.63
C GLY A 258 -9.81 14.78 -1.63
N GLY A 259 -9.82 13.77 -2.51
CA GLY A 259 -8.72 12.82 -2.67
C GLY A 259 -8.60 11.83 -1.52
N GLY A 260 -7.37 11.41 -1.21
CA GLY A 260 -7.05 10.32 -0.28
C GLY A 260 -7.13 8.94 -0.94
N GLY A 261 -7.39 7.90 -0.15
CA GLY A 261 -7.49 6.54 -0.67
C GLY A 261 -7.03 5.47 0.32
N ILE A 262 -6.54 4.37 -0.22
CA ILE A 262 -6.13 3.18 0.51
C ILE A 262 -4.68 2.85 0.15
N LEU A 263 -3.85 2.55 1.14
CA LEU A 263 -2.48 2.06 0.96
C LEU A 263 -2.20 0.97 1.99
N VAL A 264 -1.86 -0.23 1.52
CA VAL A 264 -1.63 -1.39 2.39
C VAL A 264 -0.36 -2.15 2.02
N LEU A 265 0.38 -2.64 3.01
CA LEU A 265 1.42 -3.66 2.80
C LEU A 265 0.76 -5.03 2.84
N GLY A 266 0.23 -5.41 1.69
CA GLY A 266 -0.59 -6.58 1.47
C GLY A 266 -1.17 -6.58 0.07
N GLU A 267 -1.91 -7.63 -0.25
CA GLU A 267 -2.61 -7.77 -1.52
C GLU A 267 -4.09 -7.44 -1.34
N ILE A 268 -4.59 -6.42 -2.05
CA ILE A 268 -6.03 -6.19 -2.13
C ILE A 268 -6.66 -7.28 -3.00
N GLU A 269 -7.63 -8.01 -2.45
CA GLU A 269 -8.38 -9.04 -3.16
C GLU A 269 -9.62 -8.44 -3.83
N GLU A 270 -9.62 -8.39 -5.16
CA GLU A 270 -10.77 -7.98 -5.98
C GLU A 270 -10.93 -8.96 -7.16
N PRO A 271 -12.13 -9.55 -7.40
CA PRO A 271 -12.35 -10.57 -8.43
C PRO A 271 -11.92 -10.20 -9.86
N ASN A 272 -11.93 -8.91 -10.20
CA ASN A 272 -11.72 -8.45 -11.59
C ASN A 272 -10.29 -7.96 -11.86
N ILE A 273 -9.34 -8.21 -10.96
CA ILE A 273 -7.94 -7.81 -11.18
C ILE A 273 -7.35 -8.57 -12.37
N VAL A 274 -6.81 -7.82 -13.32
CA VAL A 274 -5.97 -8.34 -14.42
C VAL A 274 -4.51 -8.10 -14.11
N TYR A 275 -3.63 -9.05 -14.45
CA TYR A 275 -2.21 -8.98 -14.13
C TYR A 275 -1.33 -8.94 -15.38
N SER A 276 -0.32 -8.08 -15.38
CA SER A 276 0.81 -8.12 -16.32
C SER A 276 2.10 -8.49 -15.60
N PRO A 277 3.00 -9.29 -16.21
CA PRO A 277 4.31 -9.55 -15.64
C PRO A 277 5.15 -8.26 -15.58
N LEU A 278 5.93 -8.14 -14.51
CA LEU A 278 6.99 -7.13 -14.40
C LEU A 278 8.14 -7.47 -15.34
N VAL A 279 8.75 -6.44 -15.92
CA VAL A 279 10.00 -6.61 -16.66
C VAL A 279 11.14 -6.77 -15.65
N PRO A 280 11.90 -7.88 -15.69
CA PRO A 280 12.94 -8.13 -14.72
C PRO A 280 14.14 -7.18 -14.88
N SER A 281 14.89 -7.01 -13.78
CA SER A 281 16.14 -6.24 -13.75
C SER A 281 16.00 -4.79 -14.22
N GLN A 282 14.84 -4.18 -13.96
CA GLN A 282 14.60 -2.77 -14.21
C GLN A 282 14.67 -1.97 -12.89
N PRO A 283 15.07 -0.69 -12.94
CA PRO A 283 15.14 0.16 -11.76
C PRO A 283 13.75 0.48 -11.18
N HIS A 284 12.71 0.53 -12.02
CA HIS A 284 11.35 0.87 -11.61
C HIS A 284 10.37 -0.29 -11.86
N TYR A 285 9.09 -0.06 -11.53
CA TYR A 285 7.99 -0.94 -11.91
C TYR A 285 7.67 -0.84 -13.39
N ASN A 286 8.48 -1.54 -14.20
CA ASN A 286 8.32 -1.56 -15.64
C ASN A 286 7.37 -2.68 -16.09
N LEU A 287 6.39 -2.34 -16.93
CA LEU A 287 5.53 -3.27 -17.64
C LEU A 287 5.78 -3.19 -19.15
N ASN A 288 5.51 -4.28 -19.86
CA ASN A 288 5.63 -4.32 -21.31
C ASN A 288 4.30 -3.91 -21.96
N LEU A 289 4.17 -2.63 -22.30
CA LEU A 289 3.07 -2.11 -23.13
C LEU A 289 3.30 -2.55 -24.59
N GLN A 290 2.29 -3.12 -25.22
CA GLN A 290 2.40 -3.67 -26.59
C GLN A 290 1.70 -2.78 -27.61
N SER A 291 0.58 -2.16 -27.22
CA SER A 291 -0.17 -1.27 -28.10
C SER A 291 -1.11 -0.36 -27.33
N ILE A 292 -1.53 0.72 -28.00
CA ILE A 292 -2.60 1.61 -27.55
C ILE A 292 -3.76 1.44 -28.53
N SER A 293 -4.99 1.35 -28.04
CA SER A 293 -6.20 1.28 -28.87
C SER A 293 -7.21 2.34 -28.47
N ILE A 294 -7.92 2.89 -29.45
CA ILE A 294 -8.99 3.88 -29.26
C ILE A 294 -10.28 3.31 -29.85
N ASN A 295 -11.34 3.22 -29.05
CA ASN A 295 -12.60 2.55 -29.44
C ASN A 295 -12.39 1.15 -30.05
N GLY A 296 -11.44 0.39 -29.47
CA GLY A 296 -11.09 -0.96 -29.93
C GLY A 296 -10.23 -1.03 -31.20
N GLN A 297 -9.88 0.09 -31.81
CA GLN A 297 -8.96 0.14 -32.95
C GLN A 297 -7.53 0.42 -32.48
N THR A 298 -6.61 -0.50 -32.77
CA THR A 298 -5.20 -0.35 -32.43
C THR A 298 -4.56 0.75 -33.26
N LEU A 299 -3.84 1.65 -32.59
CA LEU A 299 -3.12 2.73 -33.24
C LEU A 299 -1.91 2.18 -34.02
N PRO A 300 -1.58 2.76 -35.19
CA PRO A 300 -0.44 2.32 -36.01
C PRO A 300 0.89 2.84 -35.42
N ILE A 301 1.21 2.39 -34.21
CA ILE A 301 2.47 2.67 -33.50
C ILE A 301 3.28 1.37 -33.51
N ASP A 302 4.56 1.45 -33.87
CA ASP A 302 5.46 0.31 -33.81
C ASP A 302 5.60 -0.16 -32.34
N PRO A 303 5.31 -1.44 -32.00
CA PRO A 303 5.45 -1.96 -30.64
C PRO A 303 6.86 -1.75 -30.04
N GLU A 304 7.91 -1.64 -30.85
CA GLU A 304 9.27 -1.32 -30.38
C GLU A 304 9.35 0.06 -29.70
N VAL A 305 8.39 0.96 -29.97
CA VAL A 305 8.25 2.25 -29.26
C VAL A 305 7.90 2.08 -27.78
N PHE A 306 7.48 0.89 -27.36
CA PHE A 306 7.18 0.60 -25.95
C PHE A 306 8.11 -0.46 -25.34
N ALA A 307 8.94 -1.11 -26.16
CA ALA A 307 9.88 -2.11 -25.71
C ALA A 307 10.84 -1.53 -24.65
N THR A 308 11.09 -2.31 -23.61
CA THR A 308 11.94 -1.87 -22.50
C THR A 308 13.42 -1.92 -22.89
N SER A 309 14.13 -0.81 -22.67
CA SER A 309 15.57 -0.67 -22.87
C SER A 309 16.12 0.38 -21.91
N SER A 310 17.41 0.74 -22.00
CA SER A 310 18.03 1.71 -21.08
C SER A 310 17.34 3.09 -21.02
N ASN A 311 16.60 3.48 -22.07
CA ASN A 311 15.91 4.77 -22.15
C ASN A 311 14.47 4.65 -22.66
N ARG A 312 13.88 3.44 -22.59
CA ARG A 312 12.54 3.12 -23.09
C ARG A 312 11.85 2.13 -22.18
N GLY A 313 10.52 2.14 -22.20
CA GLY A 313 9.69 1.25 -21.40
C GLY A 313 8.51 1.98 -20.76
N THR A 314 7.63 1.24 -20.09
CA THR A 314 6.45 1.80 -19.41
C THR A 314 6.56 1.61 -17.91
N ILE A 315 6.62 2.71 -17.17
CA ILE A 315 6.76 2.74 -15.72
C ILE A 315 5.41 3.03 -15.06
N ILE A 316 5.09 2.32 -13.98
CA ILE A 316 3.94 2.58 -13.09
C ILE A 316 4.44 3.38 -11.89
N ASP A 317 4.02 4.64 -11.75
CA ASP A 317 4.66 5.59 -10.84
C ASP A 317 3.69 6.54 -10.11
N SER A 318 3.36 6.27 -8.85
CA SER A 318 2.58 7.19 -8.01
C SER A 318 3.36 8.45 -7.58
N GLY A 319 4.67 8.50 -7.80
CA GLY A 319 5.50 9.69 -7.59
C GLY A 319 5.29 10.75 -8.68
N THR A 320 4.61 10.41 -9.76
CA THR A 320 4.34 11.29 -10.90
C THR A 320 2.86 11.67 -10.97
N THR A 321 2.54 12.96 -11.02
CA THR A 321 1.14 13.46 -11.05
C THR A 321 0.39 13.11 -12.35
N LEU A 322 1.02 13.40 -13.49
CA LEU A 322 0.43 13.29 -14.82
C LEU A 322 0.87 11.98 -15.49
N ALA A 323 0.65 11.86 -16.79
CA ALA A 323 1.20 10.74 -17.54
C ALA A 323 2.13 11.24 -18.65
N TYR A 324 3.06 10.37 -19.07
CA TYR A 324 4.00 10.63 -20.14
C TYR A 324 3.94 9.48 -21.13
N LEU A 325 3.90 9.78 -22.42
CA LEU A 325 4.10 8.80 -23.49
C LEU A 325 5.51 8.96 -24.06
N ALA A 326 6.06 7.84 -24.55
CA ALA A 326 7.18 7.87 -25.46
C ALA A 326 6.90 8.87 -26.58
N GLU A 327 7.90 9.70 -26.92
CA GLU A 327 7.72 10.83 -27.85
C GLU A 327 7.06 10.41 -29.18
N GLU A 328 7.45 9.26 -29.72
CA GLU A 328 6.95 8.74 -30.99
C GLU A 328 5.50 8.23 -30.92
N ALA A 329 5.01 7.89 -29.71
CA ALA A 329 3.63 7.46 -29.49
C ALA A 329 2.68 8.62 -29.19
N TYR A 330 3.20 9.77 -28.74
CA TYR A 330 2.41 10.90 -28.29
C TYR A 330 1.57 11.52 -29.43
N ASP A 331 2.19 11.92 -30.54
CA ASP A 331 1.46 12.59 -31.62
C ASP A 331 0.38 11.69 -32.27
N PRO A 332 0.64 10.39 -32.54
CA PRO A 332 -0.41 9.45 -32.96
C PRO A 332 -1.58 9.36 -31.97
N PHE A 333 -1.29 9.32 -30.67
CA PHE A 333 -2.30 9.25 -29.62
C PHE A 333 -3.20 10.50 -29.59
N ILE A 334 -2.59 11.70 -29.55
CA ILE A 334 -3.32 12.98 -29.55
C ILE A 334 -4.16 13.13 -30.82
N SER A 335 -3.58 12.77 -31.98
CA SER A 335 -4.26 12.87 -33.28
C SER A 335 -5.48 11.96 -33.34
N ALA A 336 -5.34 10.73 -32.85
CA ALA A 336 -6.43 9.76 -32.85
C ALA A 336 -7.57 10.18 -31.91
N ILE A 337 -7.29 10.69 -30.70
CA ILE A 337 -8.34 11.28 -29.84
C ILE A 337 -9.02 12.46 -30.53
N THR A 338 -8.24 13.41 -31.05
CA THR A 338 -8.77 14.62 -31.71
C THR A 338 -9.66 14.30 -32.89
N SER A 339 -9.38 13.21 -33.63
CA SER A 339 -10.18 12.77 -34.77
C SER A 339 -11.58 12.28 -34.38
N VAL A 340 -11.76 11.78 -33.15
CA VAL A 340 -13.05 11.31 -32.65
C VAL A 340 -13.88 12.45 -32.04
N VAL A 341 -13.21 13.47 -31.49
CA VAL A 341 -13.89 14.63 -30.90
C VAL A 341 -14.68 15.40 -31.98
N PRO A 342 -15.97 15.74 -31.73
CA PRO A 342 -16.79 16.46 -32.71
C PRO A 342 -16.18 17.81 -33.07
N GLN A 343 -16.23 18.17 -34.36
CA GLN A 343 -15.67 19.43 -34.87
C GLN A 343 -16.35 20.69 -34.28
N SER A 344 -17.54 20.56 -33.69
CA SER A 344 -18.21 21.63 -32.96
C SER A 344 -17.56 21.94 -31.60
N VAL A 345 -16.76 21.03 -31.06
CA VAL A 345 -16.03 21.22 -29.80
C VAL A 345 -14.81 22.09 -30.07
N ARG A 346 -14.73 23.22 -29.37
CA ARG A 346 -13.61 24.16 -29.52
C ARG A 346 -12.34 23.58 -28.91
N SER A 347 -11.34 23.31 -29.73
CA SER A 347 -10.00 22.89 -29.30
C SER A 347 -9.01 24.06 -29.21
N PHE A 348 -8.05 24.00 -28.30
CA PHE A 348 -6.96 24.97 -28.16
C PHE A 348 -5.74 24.34 -27.48
N SER A 349 -4.56 24.96 -27.58
CA SER A 349 -3.38 24.53 -26.83
C SER A 349 -3.20 25.38 -25.57
N SER A 350 -2.91 24.75 -24.44
CA SER A 350 -2.60 25.41 -23.17
C SER A 350 -1.35 24.79 -22.56
N ARG A 351 -0.29 25.59 -22.41
CA ARG A 351 1.02 25.14 -21.87
C ARG A 351 1.58 23.88 -22.56
N GLY A 352 1.35 23.74 -23.87
CA GLY A 352 1.79 22.57 -24.65
C GLY A 352 0.79 21.40 -24.68
N ASN A 353 -0.23 21.41 -23.82
CA ASN A 353 -1.25 20.36 -23.78
C ASN A 353 -2.41 20.69 -24.73
N GLN A 354 -2.95 19.64 -25.37
CA GLN A 354 -4.15 19.74 -26.21
C GLN A 354 -5.40 19.80 -25.34
N CYS A 355 -6.21 20.85 -25.49
CA CYS A 355 -7.38 21.13 -24.67
C CYS A 355 -8.64 21.34 -25.50
N TYR A 356 -9.78 21.16 -24.85
CA TYR A 356 -11.12 21.24 -25.43
C TYR A 356 -12.07 21.93 -24.46
N VAL A 357 -12.96 22.76 -24.98
CA VAL A 357 -14.08 23.32 -24.20
C VAL A 357 -15.34 22.55 -24.50
N ILE A 358 -15.89 21.90 -23.48
CA ILE A 358 -17.14 21.12 -23.60
C ILE A 358 -18.21 21.70 -22.68
N THR A 359 -19.47 21.55 -23.08
CA THR A 359 -20.67 21.89 -22.30
C THR A 359 -21.53 20.67 -21.96
N SER A 360 -21.14 19.49 -22.47
CA SER A 360 -21.78 18.19 -22.27
C SER A 360 -20.88 17.27 -21.42
N SER A 361 -21.35 16.06 -21.13
CA SER A 361 -20.53 15.07 -20.42
C SER A 361 -19.25 14.75 -21.19
N VAL A 362 -18.14 14.59 -20.47
CA VAL A 362 -16.85 14.19 -21.04
C VAL A 362 -16.93 12.80 -21.68
N THR A 363 -17.76 11.91 -21.14
CA THR A 363 -17.98 10.55 -21.67
C THR A 363 -18.69 10.51 -23.02
N ASP A 364 -19.43 11.56 -23.37
CA ASP A 364 -20.17 11.63 -24.64
C ASP A 364 -19.29 12.14 -25.79
N ILE A 365 -18.21 12.84 -25.45
CA ILE A 365 -17.35 13.56 -26.39
C ILE A 365 -16.06 12.80 -26.68
N PHE A 366 -15.54 12.09 -25.67
CA PHE A 366 -14.21 11.52 -25.70
C PHE A 366 -14.26 9.98 -25.72
N PRO A 367 -13.38 9.33 -26.50
CA PRO A 367 -13.39 7.87 -26.64
C PRO A 367 -12.87 7.14 -25.41
N GLN A 368 -13.15 5.85 -25.34
CA GLN A 368 -12.41 4.96 -24.44
C GLN A 368 -11.02 4.66 -25.02
N VAL A 369 -10.01 4.65 -24.17
CA VAL A 369 -8.63 4.26 -24.51
C VAL A 369 -8.31 2.94 -23.84
N SER A 370 -7.59 2.06 -24.54
CA SER A 370 -7.04 0.83 -23.97
C SER A 370 -5.52 0.84 -24.09
N LEU A 371 -4.82 0.65 -22.97
CA LEU A 371 -3.39 0.34 -22.93
C LEU A 371 -3.25 -1.18 -22.81
N ASN A 372 -2.68 -1.83 -23.82
CA ASN A 372 -2.63 -3.29 -23.91
C ASN A 372 -1.23 -3.80 -23.55
N PHE A 373 -1.10 -4.52 -22.43
CA PHE A 373 0.15 -5.02 -21.90
C PHE A 373 0.34 -6.52 -22.18
N ALA A 374 1.58 -6.99 -21.98
CA ALA A 374 1.90 -8.41 -21.98
C ALA A 374 1.01 -9.20 -20.99
N GLY A 375 0.83 -10.49 -21.26
CA GLY A 375 -0.10 -11.34 -20.50
C GLY A 375 -1.56 -11.15 -20.89
N ALA A 376 -1.84 -10.51 -22.02
CA ALA A 376 -3.19 -10.15 -22.48
C ALA A 376 -3.95 -9.27 -21.47
N ALA A 377 -3.22 -8.48 -20.68
CA ALA A 377 -3.78 -7.56 -19.71
C ALA A 377 -4.04 -6.20 -20.37
N SER A 378 -5.30 -5.79 -20.45
CA SER A 378 -5.69 -4.48 -20.98
C SER A 378 -6.14 -3.56 -19.85
N MET A 379 -5.56 -2.36 -19.79
CA MET A 379 -6.00 -1.28 -18.91
C MET A 379 -6.93 -0.35 -19.68
N ILE A 380 -8.20 -0.33 -19.27
CA ILE A 380 -9.23 0.48 -19.89
C ILE A 380 -9.31 1.84 -19.19
N LEU A 381 -9.01 2.90 -19.94
CA LEU A 381 -9.04 4.28 -19.45
C LEU A 381 -10.33 4.96 -19.89
N ARG A 382 -11.05 5.51 -18.91
CA ARG A 382 -12.15 6.45 -19.14
C ARG A 382 -11.58 7.82 -19.54
N PRO A 383 -12.37 8.71 -20.14
CA PRO A 383 -11.91 10.08 -20.43
C PRO A 383 -11.28 10.81 -19.25
N GLN A 384 -11.80 10.61 -18.04
CA GLN A 384 -11.28 11.20 -16.79
C GLN A 384 -9.95 10.59 -16.31
N ASP A 385 -9.48 9.51 -16.94
CA ASP A 385 -8.20 8.85 -16.61
C ASP A 385 -7.07 9.29 -17.56
N TYR A 386 -7.37 10.15 -18.55
CA TYR A 386 -6.38 10.75 -19.45
C TYR A 386 -6.61 12.25 -19.73
N LEU A 387 -7.70 12.82 -19.22
CA LEU A 387 -8.00 14.25 -19.27
C LEU A 387 -7.96 14.86 -17.87
N VAL A 388 -7.48 16.10 -17.79
CA VAL A 388 -7.49 16.94 -16.59
C VAL A 388 -8.40 18.13 -16.83
N GLN A 389 -9.33 18.36 -15.91
CA GLN A 389 -10.17 19.55 -15.91
C GLN A 389 -9.35 20.74 -15.39
N GLN A 390 -9.31 21.85 -16.12
CA GLN A 390 -8.57 23.05 -15.70
C GLN A 390 -9.47 24.10 -15.05
N ASN A 391 -10.44 24.61 -15.82
CA ASN A 391 -11.28 25.73 -15.40
C ASN A 391 -12.73 25.49 -15.83
N THR A 392 -13.67 25.87 -14.96
CA THR A 392 -15.09 26.00 -15.30
C THR A 392 -15.40 27.43 -15.73
N MET A 393 -15.97 27.60 -16.92
CA MET A 393 -16.41 28.87 -17.49
C MET A 393 -17.94 28.86 -17.62
N GLY A 394 -18.65 29.17 -16.54
CA GLY A 394 -20.11 29.04 -16.49
C GLY A 394 -20.54 27.57 -16.58
N SER A 395 -21.35 27.21 -17.57
CA SER A 395 -21.75 25.81 -17.85
C SER A 395 -20.74 25.02 -18.67
N ALA A 396 -19.65 25.65 -19.13
CA ALA A 396 -18.60 24.99 -19.89
C ALA A 396 -17.40 24.63 -19.00
N ALA A 397 -16.68 23.57 -19.33
CA ALA A 397 -15.42 23.22 -18.69
C ALA A 397 -14.33 23.00 -19.74
N ALA A 398 -13.12 23.47 -19.42
CA ALA A 398 -11.92 23.17 -20.20
C ALA A 398 -11.29 21.87 -19.71
N TRP A 399 -11.17 20.89 -20.61
CA TRP A 399 -10.52 19.60 -20.37
C TRP A 399 -9.30 19.48 -21.27
N CYS A 400 -8.17 19.12 -20.69
CA CYS A 400 -6.89 18.99 -21.39
C CYS A 400 -6.36 17.57 -21.30
N ILE A 401 -5.74 17.08 -22.35
CA ILE A 401 -5.02 15.79 -22.30
C ILE A 401 -3.90 15.92 -21.27
N GLY A 402 -3.92 15.02 -20.29
CA GLY A 402 -2.96 14.96 -19.19
C GLY A 402 -1.77 14.03 -19.46
N PHE A 403 -1.73 13.42 -20.65
CA PHE A 403 -0.50 12.83 -21.17
C PHE A 403 0.40 13.93 -21.75
N GLN A 404 1.71 13.82 -21.54
CA GLN A 404 2.74 14.69 -22.08
C GLN A 404 3.82 13.87 -22.80
N LYS A 405 4.76 14.56 -23.47
CA LYS A 405 6.00 13.96 -23.99
C LYS A 405 7.20 14.75 -23.50
N ILE A 406 8.31 14.05 -23.27
CA ILE A 406 9.61 14.67 -22.99
C ILE A 406 10.44 14.54 -24.27
N GLN A 407 10.93 15.66 -24.80
CA GLN A 407 11.70 15.68 -26.04
C GLN A 407 12.95 14.80 -25.92
N GLY A 408 13.15 13.91 -26.89
CA GLY A 408 14.28 12.99 -26.94
C GLY A 408 14.19 11.81 -25.97
N GLN A 409 13.05 11.58 -25.31
CA GLN A 409 12.85 10.44 -24.41
C GLN A 409 11.79 9.47 -24.94
N GLY A 410 12.13 8.18 -24.90
CA GLY A 410 11.24 7.08 -25.26
C GLY A 410 10.57 6.41 -24.06
N ILE A 411 10.52 7.07 -22.91
CA ILE A 411 9.94 6.54 -21.68
C ILE A 411 8.44 6.90 -21.64
N THR A 412 7.63 5.92 -21.24
CA THR A 412 6.23 6.10 -20.88
C THR A 412 6.09 5.98 -19.37
N ILE A 413 5.37 6.90 -18.73
CA ILE A 413 5.11 6.89 -17.29
C ILE A 413 3.61 7.01 -17.08
N LEU A 414 3.03 6.06 -16.35
CA LEU A 414 1.65 6.09 -15.92
C LEU A 414 1.61 6.56 -14.47
N GLY A 415 1.36 7.86 -14.31
CA GLY A 415 1.25 8.50 -13.01
C GLY A 415 -0.17 8.54 -12.46
N ASP A 416 -0.34 9.26 -11.35
CA ASP A 416 -1.58 9.32 -10.54
C ASP A 416 -2.85 9.57 -11.35
N LEU A 417 -2.77 10.38 -12.42
CA LEU A 417 -3.88 10.59 -13.36
C LEU A 417 -4.46 9.27 -13.90
N VAL A 418 -3.59 8.33 -14.23
CA VAL A 418 -3.94 6.99 -14.73
C VAL A 418 -4.21 6.02 -13.58
N LEU A 419 -3.44 6.13 -12.49
CA LEU A 419 -3.49 5.20 -11.37
C LEU A 419 -4.73 5.38 -10.47
N LYS A 420 -5.33 6.57 -10.44
CA LYS A 420 -6.53 6.83 -9.63
C LYS A 420 -7.75 6.02 -10.07
N ASP A 421 -8.68 5.85 -9.13
CA ASP A 421 -9.93 5.10 -9.25
C ASP A 421 -9.71 3.64 -9.71
N LYS A 422 -8.56 3.08 -9.32
CA LYS A 422 -8.14 1.72 -9.60
C LYS A 422 -7.43 1.16 -8.38
N ILE A 423 -7.67 -0.11 -8.10
CA ILE A 423 -6.78 -0.90 -7.27
C ILE A 423 -5.55 -1.21 -8.09
N PHE A 424 -4.36 -1.00 -7.51
CA PHE A 424 -3.09 -1.54 -7.99
C PHE A 424 -2.53 -2.50 -6.95
N VAL A 425 -2.16 -3.70 -7.38
CA VAL A 425 -1.50 -4.72 -6.55
C VAL A 425 -0.11 -4.98 -7.11
N TYR A 426 0.93 -4.67 -6.32
CA TYR A 426 2.32 -4.90 -6.65
C TYR A 426 2.76 -6.22 -6.01
N ASP A 427 2.56 -7.32 -6.74
CA ASP A 427 2.87 -8.67 -6.29
C ASP A 427 4.33 -9.00 -6.65
N LEU A 428 5.24 -8.57 -5.76
CA LEU A 428 6.70 -8.72 -5.95
C LEU A 428 7.17 -10.15 -5.69
N ALA A 429 6.36 -10.98 -5.04
CA ALA A 429 6.62 -12.40 -4.89
C ALA A 429 6.45 -13.14 -6.23
N ASN A 430 5.41 -12.80 -6.99
CA ASN A 430 5.14 -13.41 -8.30
C ASN A 430 5.59 -12.54 -9.48
N GLN A 431 6.28 -11.42 -9.23
CA GLN A 431 6.87 -10.52 -10.23
C GLN A 431 5.83 -10.02 -11.25
N ARG A 432 4.72 -9.47 -10.75
CA ARG A 432 3.61 -8.97 -11.57
C ARG A 432 2.91 -7.78 -10.91
N ILE A 433 2.25 -6.96 -11.72
CA ILE A 433 1.34 -5.91 -11.23
C ILE A 433 -0.07 -6.25 -11.69
N GLY A 434 -1.01 -6.17 -10.75
CA GLY A 434 -2.44 -6.31 -10.99
C GLY A 434 -3.14 -4.97 -10.94
N TRP A 435 -4.19 -4.79 -11.74
CA TRP A 435 -5.09 -3.65 -11.61
C TRP A 435 -6.56 -4.01 -11.87
N SER A 436 -7.47 -3.25 -11.26
CA SER A 436 -8.90 -3.24 -11.58
C SER A 436 -9.47 -1.85 -11.32
N ASN A 437 -10.42 -1.40 -12.14
CA ASN A 437 -11.21 -0.21 -11.82
C ASN A 437 -11.96 -0.44 -10.50
N TYR A 438 -11.93 0.57 -9.62
CA TYR A 438 -12.52 0.46 -8.30
C TYR A 438 -12.92 1.83 -7.77
N ASP A 439 -14.01 1.89 -7.01
CA ASP A 439 -14.32 3.09 -6.22
C ASP A 439 -13.49 3.06 -4.94
N CYS A 440 -12.39 3.82 -4.94
CA CYS A 440 -11.44 3.89 -3.82
C CYS A 440 -12.03 4.53 -2.54
N SER A 441 -13.31 4.92 -2.53
CA SER A 441 -14.05 5.25 -1.31
C SER A 441 -14.74 4.06 -0.65
N MET A 442 -14.71 2.88 -1.29
CA MET A 442 -15.26 1.64 -0.74
C MET A 442 -14.20 0.85 0.04
N SER A 443 -14.64 0.05 1.01
CA SER A 443 -13.79 -0.90 1.75
C SER A 443 -13.23 -1.98 0.83
N VAL A 444 -12.05 -2.51 1.14
CA VAL A 444 -11.39 -3.57 0.36
C VAL A 444 -11.09 -4.80 1.22
N ASN A 445 -11.08 -5.97 0.60
CA ASN A 445 -10.55 -7.17 1.25
C ASN A 445 -9.05 -7.23 1.05
N VAL A 446 -8.29 -7.66 2.07
CA VAL A 446 -6.83 -7.70 1.99
C VAL A 446 -6.30 -9.02 2.51
N SER A 447 -5.32 -9.59 1.82
CA SER A 447 -4.61 -10.78 2.29
C SER A 447 -3.14 -10.47 2.54
N ALA A 448 -2.60 -11.16 3.55
CA ALA A 448 -1.21 -11.03 3.99
C ALA A 448 -0.32 -12.21 3.57
N SER A 449 -0.88 -13.16 2.82
CA SER A 449 -0.17 -14.39 2.43
C SER A 449 -0.49 -14.78 1.00
N SER A 450 0.53 -15.26 0.30
CA SER A 450 0.41 -15.88 -1.02
C SER A 450 -0.24 -17.27 -0.99
N ASN A 451 -0.72 -17.75 0.17
CA ASN A 451 -1.60 -18.91 0.29
C ASN A 451 -2.31 -18.94 1.65
N THR A 452 -3.64 -18.81 1.62
CA THR A 452 -4.62 -19.19 2.64
C THR A 452 -4.61 -18.42 3.96
N GLY A 453 -5.18 -17.21 3.94
CA GLY A 453 -5.65 -16.50 5.13
C GLY A 453 -6.36 -15.21 4.75
N ARG A 454 -7.70 -15.20 4.77
CA ARG A 454 -8.51 -14.01 4.47
C ARG A 454 -8.59 -13.11 5.69
N SER A 455 -8.34 -11.81 5.49
CA SER A 455 -8.66 -10.75 6.45
C SER A 455 -9.59 -9.74 5.76
N GLU A 456 -10.70 -9.40 6.39
CA GLU A 456 -11.62 -8.34 5.90
C GLU A 456 -11.26 -7.01 6.58
N TYR A 457 -11.26 -5.86 5.86
CA TYR A 457 -11.24 -4.55 6.52
C TYR A 457 -12.01 -3.42 5.80
N VAL A 458 -12.28 -2.34 6.56
CA VAL A 458 -13.30 -1.30 6.44
C VAL A 458 -12.70 0.12 6.31
N ASN A 459 -13.24 0.86 5.34
CA ASN A 459 -13.22 2.31 5.08
C ASN A 459 -12.67 3.29 6.15
N THR A 460 -11.60 4.04 5.81
CA THR A 460 -11.04 5.17 6.58
C THR A 460 -11.70 6.51 6.22
N GLY A 461 -13.03 6.56 6.31
CA GLY A 461 -13.81 7.71 5.83
C GLY A 461 -15.02 8.08 6.69
N GLN A 462 -14.91 8.13 8.02
CA GLN A 462 -15.83 8.87 8.90
C GLN A 462 -15.36 8.86 10.37
N LEU A 463 -14.53 9.83 10.76
CA LEU A 463 -14.41 10.23 12.16
C LEU A 463 -15.30 11.46 12.38
N SER A 464 -16.57 11.24 12.69
CA SER A 464 -17.42 12.20 13.43
C SER A 464 -18.63 11.49 14.04
N ASP A 465 -18.72 11.65 15.36
CA ASP A 465 -19.85 11.49 16.29
C ASP A 465 -20.76 10.25 16.22
N GLY A 466 -20.51 9.35 17.17
CA GLY A 466 -21.53 8.88 18.11
C GLY A 466 -22.58 7.89 17.60
N THR A 467 -22.28 6.60 17.70
CA THR A 467 -23.28 5.61 18.12
C THR A 467 -22.63 4.49 18.92
N SER A 468 -23.00 4.39 20.20
CA SER A 468 -22.70 3.24 21.03
C SER A 468 -23.50 2.03 20.52
N LEU A 469 -22.82 1.06 19.90
CA LEU A 469 -23.41 -0.24 19.63
C LEU A 469 -23.47 -1.04 20.94
N HIS A 470 -24.63 -0.98 21.59
CA HIS A 470 -25.04 -1.89 22.65
C HIS A 470 -24.87 -3.35 22.18
N ARG A 471 -23.85 -4.04 22.70
CA ARG A 471 -23.82 -5.51 22.70
C ARG A 471 -25.06 -6.02 23.44
N ASN A 472 -25.73 -7.01 22.86
CA ASN A 472 -27.02 -7.53 23.31
C ASN A 472 -26.86 -8.89 24.04
N PRO A 473 -26.53 -8.92 25.35
CA PRO A 473 -26.52 -10.16 26.14
C PRO A 473 -27.93 -10.67 26.50
N TYR A 474 -28.98 -9.89 26.20
CA TYR A 474 -30.35 -10.18 26.65
C TYR A 474 -31.04 -11.28 25.83
N GLN A 475 -30.62 -11.57 24.60
CA GLN A 475 -31.21 -12.63 23.77
C GLN A 475 -30.79 -14.05 24.19
N LEU A 476 -29.56 -14.24 24.68
CA LEU A 476 -29.08 -15.55 25.16
C LEU A 476 -29.69 -15.92 26.53
N ILE A 477 -29.94 -14.93 27.39
CA ILE A 477 -30.58 -15.15 28.69
C ILE A 477 -32.06 -15.52 28.51
N THR A 478 -32.75 -14.91 27.55
CA THR A 478 -34.15 -15.23 27.24
C THR A 478 -34.32 -16.61 26.61
N LEU A 479 -33.43 -17.02 25.70
CA LEU A 479 -33.43 -18.40 25.18
C LEU A 479 -33.12 -19.45 26.27
N GLY A 480 -32.18 -19.16 27.17
CA GLY A 480 -31.86 -20.04 28.29
C GLY A 480 -33.03 -20.23 29.27
N LEU A 481 -33.75 -19.15 29.58
CA LEU A 481 -34.94 -19.20 30.44
C LEU A 481 -36.11 -19.95 29.79
N LEU A 482 -36.32 -19.79 28.47
CA LEU A 482 -37.34 -20.52 27.72
C LEU A 482 -37.06 -22.03 27.68
N ALA A 483 -35.80 -22.43 27.45
CA ALA A 483 -35.39 -23.83 27.48
C ALA A 483 -35.56 -24.47 28.86
N PHE A 484 -35.26 -23.71 29.93
CA PHE A 484 -35.43 -24.16 31.30
C PHE A 484 -36.92 -24.34 31.69
N LEU A 485 -37.78 -23.40 31.28
CA LEU A 485 -39.23 -23.48 31.53
C LEU A 485 -39.90 -24.64 30.76
N MET A 486 -39.43 -24.94 29.54
CA MET A 486 -39.87 -26.10 28.75
C MET A 486 -39.46 -27.44 29.38
N HIS A 487 -38.30 -27.49 30.04
CA HIS A 487 -37.88 -28.67 30.80
C HIS A 487 -38.69 -28.87 32.08
N ILE A 488 -39.10 -27.79 32.75
CA ILE A 488 -39.97 -27.89 33.94
C ILE A 488 -41.38 -28.34 33.56
N SER A 489 -41.94 -27.85 32.45
CA SER A 489 -43.30 -28.23 32.01
C SER A 489 -43.40 -29.69 31.57
N THR A 490 -42.34 -30.21 30.93
CA THR A 490 -42.26 -31.63 30.54
C THR A 490 -42.11 -32.54 31.76
N ILE A 491 -41.36 -32.14 32.79
CA ILE A 491 -41.25 -32.90 34.05
C ILE A 491 -42.58 -32.87 34.85
N HIS A 492 -43.30 -31.74 34.87
CA HIS A 492 -44.60 -31.66 35.55
C HIS A 492 -45.71 -32.48 34.85
N SER A 493 -45.65 -32.60 33.53
CA SER A 493 -46.62 -33.38 32.75
C SER A 493 -46.48 -34.89 32.95
N PHE A 494 -45.31 -35.36 33.40
CA PHE A 494 -45.06 -36.77 33.76
C PHE A 494 -45.42 -37.11 35.21
N LEU A 495 -45.82 -36.13 36.03
CA LEU A 495 -46.25 -36.33 37.42
C LEU A 495 -47.78 -36.38 37.60
N PHE A 496 -48.56 -36.19 36.52
CA PHE A 496 -50.02 -36.20 36.52
C PHE A 496 -50.64 -37.16 35.48
N LEU A 497 -49.89 -38.16 35.03
CA LEU A 497 -50.39 -39.30 34.23
C LEU A 497 -50.14 -40.62 34.95
#